data_AF-A0A377ND30-F1
#
_entry.id   AF-A0A377ND30-F1
#
_cell.length_a   1.000
_cell.length_b   1.000
_cell.length_c   1.000
_cell.angle_alpha   90.00
_cell.angle_beta   90.00
_cell.angle_gamma   90.00
#
_symmetry.space_group_name_H-M   'P 1'
#
loop_
_entity.id
_entity.type
_entity.pdbx_description
1 polymer ?
#
loop_
_entity_poly.entity_id
_entity_poly.type
_entity_poly.pdbx_seq_one_letter_code
_entity_poly.pdbx_strand_id
1 'polypeptide(L)'
;MNNNKTTATRLPLWQSWRGLGAWNYYFLLKFILLWQGYLNFDAVGNLIFAACLLFPLPSLRLHRWRHWLALPFGLGLFYHDTWLPGWRTIISQGGDVSGFSLDYLLELADRFINWQWVGVAFVLLVAYLFVAQWIRITTLTVAVLVWLNVSLLVLPGWSSPAAKTVASTSAPVSQPVAQPSPR
;
A
#
# COMPACT_ATOMS: atom_id res chain seq x y z
N MET A 1 -37.19 -16.39 -43.70
CA MET A 1 -36.18 -15.46 -43.15
C MET A 1 -36.13 -15.72 -41.66
N ASN A 2 -35.14 -16.47 -41.18
CA ASN A 2 -35.13 -17.01 -39.83
C ASN A 2 -34.17 -16.15 -38.99
N ASN A 3 -34.72 -15.47 -37.99
CA ASN A 3 -33.98 -14.52 -37.17
C ASN A 3 -33.28 -15.26 -36.02
N ASN A 4 -32.01 -15.61 -36.23
CA ASN A 4 -31.17 -16.25 -35.23
C ASN A 4 -30.79 -15.22 -34.17
N LYS A 5 -31.65 -14.98 -33.17
CA LYS A 5 -31.30 -14.17 -32.00
C LYS A 5 -30.30 -14.96 -31.15
N THR A 6 -29.03 -14.65 -31.31
CA THR A 6 -27.91 -15.12 -30.48
C THR A 6 -28.21 -14.81 -29.02
N THR A 7 -28.63 -15.83 -28.28
CA THR A 7 -28.93 -15.76 -26.85
C THR A 7 -27.60 -15.72 -26.11
N ALA A 8 -27.09 -14.52 -25.85
CA ALA A 8 -25.92 -14.32 -25.00
C ALA A 8 -26.24 -14.91 -23.61
N THR A 9 -25.68 -16.08 -23.32
CA THR A 9 -25.81 -16.78 -22.03
C THR A 9 -25.26 -15.86 -20.94
N ARG A 10 -26.12 -15.16 -20.20
CA ARG A 10 -25.72 -14.40 -19.02
C ARG A 10 -25.27 -15.41 -17.97
N LEU A 11 -23.96 -15.50 -17.75
CA LEU A 11 -23.41 -16.29 -16.65
C LEU A 11 -24.01 -15.78 -15.32
N PRO A 12 -24.35 -16.69 -14.39
CA PRO A 12 -24.98 -16.33 -13.12
C PRO A 12 -24.09 -15.38 -12.29
N LEU A 13 -24.72 -14.43 -11.59
CA LEU A 13 -24.06 -13.38 -10.78
C LEU A 13 -23.17 -13.93 -9.64
N TRP A 14 -23.28 -15.22 -9.32
CA TRP A 14 -22.42 -15.91 -8.36
C TRP A 14 -21.06 -16.28 -8.96
N GLN A 15 -20.99 -16.48 -10.29
CA GLN A 15 -19.75 -16.76 -11.03
C GLN A 15 -18.88 -15.51 -11.22
N SER A 16 -19.43 -14.30 -11.05
CA SER A 16 -18.70 -13.04 -11.16
C SER A 16 -17.95 -12.66 -9.88
N TRP A 17 -18.14 -13.42 -8.78
CA TRP A 17 -17.34 -13.29 -7.56
C TRP A 17 -15.95 -13.88 -7.77
N ARG A 18 -15.08 -13.07 -8.37
CA ARG A 18 -13.66 -13.34 -8.52
C ARG A 18 -12.91 -12.78 -7.32
N GLY A 19 -12.00 -13.57 -6.75
CA GLY A 19 -11.13 -13.14 -5.66
C GLY A 19 -10.23 -11.97 -6.09
N LEU A 20 -9.54 -11.36 -5.12
CA LEU A 20 -8.67 -10.19 -5.33
C LEU A 20 -7.56 -10.41 -6.38
N GLY A 21 -7.17 -11.66 -6.64
CA GLY A 21 -6.08 -11.97 -7.57
C GLY A 21 -4.77 -11.35 -7.10
N ALA A 22 -4.04 -10.68 -8.00
CA ALA A 22 -2.77 -10.01 -7.72
C ALA A 22 -2.86 -8.94 -6.61
N TRP A 23 -4.04 -8.39 -6.34
CA TRP A 23 -4.23 -7.44 -5.24
C TRP A 23 -3.98 -8.07 -3.86
N ASN A 24 -4.08 -9.40 -3.73
CA ASN A 24 -3.68 -10.08 -2.49
C ASN A 24 -2.21 -9.82 -2.17
N TYR A 25 -1.33 -9.91 -3.17
CA TYR A 25 0.10 -9.66 -2.98
C TYR A 25 0.37 -8.25 -2.46
N TYR A 26 -0.35 -7.24 -2.97
CA TYR A 26 -0.29 -5.87 -2.47
C TYR A 26 -0.64 -5.76 -0.97
N PHE A 27 -1.73 -6.39 -0.54
CA PHE A 27 -2.11 -6.38 0.89
C PHE A 27 -1.13 -7.18 1.76
N LEU A 28 -0.63 -8.33 1.28
CA LEU A 28 0.39 -9.11 2.00
C LEU A 28 1.65 -8.27 2.24
N LEU A 29 2.10 -7.56 1.21
CA LEU A 29 3.24 -6.66 1.31
C LEU A 29 2.97 -5.55 2.33
N LYS A 30 1.79 -4.91 2.28
CA LYS A 30 1.36 -3.95 3.31
C LYS A 30 1.37 -4.55 4.72
N PHE A 31 0.90 -5.77 4.92
CA PHE A 31 0.89 -6.38 6.26
C PHE A 31 2.29 -6.64 6.79
N ILE A 32 3.23 -7.07 5.95
CA ILE A 32 4.63 -7.23 6.34
C ILE A 32 5.24 -5.87 6.71
N LEU A 33 5.01 -4.84 5.89
CA LEU A 33 5.50 -3.50 6.17
C LEU A 33 4.88 -2.89 7.44
N LEU A 34 3.59 -3.15 7.68
CA LEU A 34 2.89 -2.77 8.91
C LEU A 34 3.51 -3.47 10.12
N TRP A 35 3.74 -4.78 10.03
CA TRP A 35 4.35 -5.55 11.11
C TRP A 35 5.76 -5.03 11.45
N GLN A 36 6.51 -4.61 10.43
CA GLN A 36 7.83 -4.03 10.57
C GLN A 36 7.82 -2.56 11.03
N GLY A 37 6.63 -1.95 11.20
CA GLY A 37 6.48 -0.59 11.71
C GLY A 37 6.74 0.52 10.69
N TYR A 38 6.77 0.21 9.39
CA TYR A 38 6.96 1.22 8.34
C TYR A 38 5.68 1.94 7.92
N LEU A 39 4.50 1.39 8.25
CA LEU A 39 3.20 1.93 7.85
C LEU A 39 2.35 2.37 9.04
N ASN A 40 1.77 3.55 8.94
CA ASN A 40 0.61 3.97 9.73
C ASN A 40 -0.66 3.50 9.01
N PHE A 41 -1.02 2.24 9.24
CA PHE A 41 -2.07 1.57 8.50
C PHE A 41 -3.46 2.18 8.73
N ASP A 42 -4.04 2.80 7.69
CA ASP A 42 -5.45 3.18 7.69
C ASP A 42 -6.33 1.95 7.43
N ALA A 43 -6.78 1.33 8.52
CA ALA A 43 -7.55 0.09 8.46
C ALA A 43 -8.89 0.26 7.72
N VAL A 44 -9.55 1.41 7.86
CA VAL A 44 -10.85 1.70 7.26
C VAL A 44 -10.69 1.97 5.77
N GLY A 45 -9.71 2.81 5.38
CA GLY A 45 -9.41 3.08 3.97
C GLY A 45 -9.04 1.80 3.20
N ASN A 46 -8.21 0.94 3.80
CA ASN A 46 -7.83 -0.34 3.22
C ASN A 46 -9.02 -1.33 3.12
N LEU A 47 -9.96 -1.29 4.08
CA LEU A 47 -11.18 -2.12 4.03
C LEU A 47 -12.13 -1.65 2.93
N ILE A 48 -12.35 -0.35 2.77
CA ILE A 48 -13.17 0.23 1.69
C ILE A 48 -12.56 -0.11 0.34
N PHE A 49 -11.24 0.00 0.21
CA PHE A 49 -10.53 -0.38 -1.03
C PHE A 49 -10.69 -1.88 -1.34
N ALA A 50 -10.52 -2.75 -0.34
CA ALA A 50 -10.74 -4.18 -0.50
C ALA A 50 -12.20 -4.51 -0.88
N ALA A 51 -13.18 -3.84 -0.26
CA ALA A 51 -14.60 -4.01 -0.59
C ALA A 51 -14.90 -3.58 -2.04
N CYS A 52 -14.35 -2.46 -2.50
CA CYS A 52 -14.47 -1.99 -3.88
C CYS A 52 -13.85 -3.00 -4.87
N LEU A 53 -12.72 -3.61 -4.51
CA LEU A 53 -12.07 -4.66 -5.31
C LEU A 53 -12.84 -5.98 -5.31
N LEU A 54 -13.52 -6.33 -4.23
CA LEU A 54 -14.26 -7.58 -4.11
C LEU A 54 -15.66 -7.49 -4.75
N PHE A 55 -16.18 -6.27 -4.95
CA PHE A 55 -17.49 -6.04 -5.53
C PHE A 55 -17.66 -6.79 -6.87
N PRO A 56 -18.69 -7.65 -7.02
CA PRO A 56 -18.85 -8.51 -8.18
C PRO A 56 -19.27 -7.69 -9.40
N LEU A 57 -18.41 -7.67 -10.42
CA LEU A 57 -18.70 -6.99 -11.68
C LEU A 57 -18.93 -8.05 -12.77
N PRO A 58 -20.06 -8.02 -13.51
CA PRO A 58 -20.40 -9.09 -14.44
C PRO A 58 -19.65 -9.06 -15.78
N SER A 59 -18.86 -8.03 -16.08
CA SER A 59 -18.19 -7.89 -17.39
C SER A 59 -16.66 -7.91 -17.29
N LEU A 60 -16.00 -8.61 -18.22
CA LEU A 60 -14.53 -8.69 -18.33
C LEU A 60 -13.88 -7.30 -18.53
N ARG A 61 -14.56 -6.39 -19.22
CA ARG A 61 -14.07 -5.03 -19.47
C ARG A 61 -14.06 -4.22 -18.18
N LEU A 62 -15.14 -4.24 -17.40
CA LEU A 62 -15.19 -3.53 -16.11
C LEU A 62 -14.14 -4.06 -15.13
N HIS A 63 -13.81 -5.35 -15.18
CA HIS A 63 -12.69 -5.87 -14.38
C HIS A 63 -11.36 -5.23 -14.77
N ARG A 64 -11.04 -5.11 -16.06
CA ARG A 64 -9.77 -4.50 -16.50
C ARG A 64 -9.72 -3.01 -16.13
N TRP A 65 -10.82 -2.28 -16.34
CA TRP A 65 -10.94 -0.89 -15.90
C TRP A 65 -10.79 -0.74 -14.38
N ARG A 66 -11.38 -1.65 -13.60
CA ARG A 66 -11.21 -1.64 -12.14
C ARG A 66 -9.75 -1.77 -11.73
N HIS A 67 -8.96 -2.61 -12.39
CA HIS A 67 -7.52 -2.74 -12.04
C HIS A 67 -6.74 -1.49 -12.44
N TRP A 68 -7.12 -0.88 -13.58
CA TRP A 68 -6.55 0.39 -14.02
C TRP A 68 -6.85 1.55 -13.08
N LEU A 69 -8.06 1.64 -12.53
CA LEU A 69 -8.40 2.65 -11.51
C LEU A 69 -7.82 2.27 -10.15
N ALA A 70 -7.85 1.00 -9.76
CA ALA A 70 -7.35 0.56 -8.48
C ALA A 70 -5.83 0.75 -8.37
N LEU A 71 -5.08 0.81 -9.47
CA LEU A 71 -3.64 1.08 -9.46
C LEU A 71 -3.29 2.46 -8.89
N PRO A 72 -3.80 3.60 -9.40
CA PRO A 72 -3.55 4.91 -8.79
C PRO A 72 -4.18 5.04 -7.40
N PHE A 73 -5.37 4.48 -7.16
CA PHE A 73 -5.98 4.53 -5.82
C PHE A 73 -5.21 3.71 -4.78
N GLY A 74 -4.75 2.51 -5.14
CA GLY A 74 -3.92 1.67 -4.29
C GLY A 74 -2.57 2.31 -4.01
N LEU A 75 -1.93 2.90 -5.03
CA LEU A 75 -0.67 3.61 -4.83
C LEU A 75 -0.86 4.84 -3.93
N GLY A 76 -1.93 5.62 -4.14
CA GLY A 76 -2.27 6.76 -3.28
C GLY A 76 -2.53 6.36 -1.83
N LEU A 77 -3.26 5.25 -1.62
CA LEU A 77 -3.52 4.71 -0.30
C LEU A 77 -2.25 4.16 0.37
N PHE A 78 -1.36 3.52 -0.40
CA PHE A 78 -0.05 3.08 0.10
C PHE A 78 0.83 4.26 0.49
N TYR A 79 0.84 5.33 -0.32
CA TYR A 79 1.55 6.56 -0.02
C TYR A 79 1.01 7.22 1.26
N HIS A 80 -0.32 7.28 1.41
CA HIS A 80 -0.96 7.81 2.62
C HIS A 80 -0.66 6.98 3.88
N ASP A 81 -0.60 5.66 3.75
CA ASP A 81 -0.22 4.77 4.85
C ASP A 81 1.28 4.89 5.23
N THR A 82 2.11 5.46 4.36
CA THR A 82 3.54 5.68 4.62
C THR A 82 3.76 7.07 5.22
N TRP A 83 4.79 7.26 6.04
CA TRP A 83 5.14 8.57 6.62
C TRP A 83 5.70 9.59 5.59
N LEU A 84 5.59 9.35 4.28
CA LEU A 84 6.30 10.16 3.28
C LEU A 84 5.91 11.66 3.34
N PRO A 85 6.90 12.57 3.21
CA PRO A 85 6.64 14.01 3.18
C PRO A 85 5.72 14.34 2.00
N GLY A 86 4.70 15.17 2.24
CA GLY A 86 3.65 15.46 1.26
C GLY A 86 4.20 15.98 -0.07
N TRP A 87 3.49 15.68 -1.17
CA TRP A 87 3.87 16.03 -2.55
C TRP A 87 4.28 17.50 -2.76
N ARG A 88 3.70 18.41 -1.96
CA ARG A 88 4.02 19.85 -2.00
C ARG A 88 5.47 20.13 -1.62
N THR A 89 6.02 19.41 -0.64
CA THR A 89 7.41 19.52 -0.20
C THR A 89 8.37 19.01 -1.28
N ILE A 90 8.01 17.91 -1.94
CA ILE A 90 8.79 17.33 -3.04
C ILE A 90 8.84 18.29 -4.23
N ILE A 91 7.73 18.96 -4.57
CA ILE A 91 7.69 19.90 -5.69
C ILE A 91 8.40 21.21 -5.34
N SER A 92 8.25 21.72 -4.11
CA SER A 92 8.91 22.96 -3.69
C SER A 92 10.43 22.82 -3.53
N GLN A 93 10.92 21.64 -3.14
CA GLN A 93 12.35 21.31 -3.10
C GLN A 93 12.84 20.69 -4.42
N GLY A 94 11.91 20.31 -5.30
CA GLY A 94 12.17 19.63 -6.56
C GLY A 94 12.60 20.55 -7.70
N GLY A 95 12.57 21.87 -7.50
CA GLY A 95 13.21 22.81 -8.44
C GLY A 95 14.72 22.56 -8.58
N ASP A 96 15.36 22.09 -7.50
CA ASP A 96 16.81 21.91 -7.40
C ASP A 96 17.33 20.61 -8.06
N VAL A 97 16.46 19.63 -8.36
CA VAL A 97 16.84 18.38 -9.05
C VAL A 97 16.95 18.52 -10.58
N SER A 98 16.48 19.64 -11.16
CA SER A 98 16.53 19.89 -12.60
C SER A 98 17.95 20.07 -13.17
N GLY A 99 18.94 20.33 -12.30
CA GLY A 99 20.36 20.45 -12.66
C GLY A 99 21.20 19.20 -12.46
N PHE A 100 20.63 18.07 -12.04
CA PHE A 100 21.38 16.85 -11.74
C PHE A 100 21.74 16.04 -12.99
N SER A 101 22.96 15.48 -13.00
CA SER A 101 23.40 14.55 -14.04
C SER A 101 22.67 13.21 -13.90
N LEU A 102 22.49 12.49 -15.01
CA LEU A 102 21.89 11.15 -15.02
C LEU A 102 22.68 10.16 -14.14
N ASP A 103 24.01 10.27 -14.10
CA ASP A 103 24.87 9.43 -13.26
C ASP A 103 24.59 9.64 -11.77
N TYR A 104 24.45 10.90 -11.33
CA TYR A 104 24.11 11.21 -9.95
C TYR A 104 22.70 10.72 -9.58
N LEU A 105 21.74 10.82 -10.51
CA LEU A 105 20.39 10.29 -10.29
C LEU A 105 20.38 8.77 -10.13
N LEU A 106 21.24 8.05 -10.86
CA LEU A 106 21.41 6.60 -10.71
C LEU A 106 22.08 6.23 -9.39
N GLU A 107 23.12 6.96 -9.00
CA GLU A 107 23.77 6.75 -7.70
C GLU A 107 22.82 7.05 -6.53
N LEU A 108 22.01 8.10 -6.67
CA LEU A 108 20.97 8.43 -5.70
C LEU A 108 19.92 7.31 -5.64
N ALA A 109 19.43 6.83 -6.80
CA ALA A 109 18.48 5.73 -6.85
C ALA A 109 19.02 4.47 -6.18
N ASP A 110 20.28 4.08 -6.44
CA ASP A 110 20.89 2.89 -5.82
C ASP A 110 21.01 3.04 -4.30
N ARG A 111 21.33 4.24 -3.79
CA ARG A 111 21.37 4.50 -2.34
C ARG A 111 20.00 4.54 -1.69
N PHE A 112 18.95 4.94 -2.42
CA PHE A 112 17.57 4.96 -1.93
C PHE A 112 16.91 3.59 -1.95
N ILE A 113 17.25 2.75 -2.94
CA ILE A 113 16.68 1.42 -3.10
C ILE A 113 17.45 0.42 -2.23
N ASN A 114 16.80 -0.03 -1.17
CA ASN A 114 17.34 -1.11 -0.37
C ASN A 114 17.05 -2.47 -1.02
N TRP A 115 18.09 -3.06 -1.64
CA TRP A 115 18.04 -4.36 -2.31
C TRP A 115 17.56 -5.52 -1.43
N GLN A 116 17.73 -5.44 -0.11
CA GLN A 116 17.19 -6.44 0.82
C GLN A 116 15.66 -6.47 0.76
N TRP A 117 15.00 -5.31 0.77
CA TRP A 117 13.53 -5.23 0.70
C TRP A 117 12.99 -5.65 -0.66
N VAL A 118 13.75 -5.38 -1.73
CA VAL A 118 13.45 -5.92 -3.08
C VAL A 118 13.51 -7.45 -3.06
N GLY A 119 14.55 -8.03 -2.44
CA GLY A 119 14.68 -9.47 -2.26
C GLY A 119 13.54 -10.07 -1.43
N VAL A 120 13.17 -9.44 -0.31
CA VAL A 120 12.04 -9.86 0.54
C VAL A 120 10.73 -9.84 -0.26
N ALA A 121 10.48 -8.77 -1.03
CA ALA A 121 9.32 -8.69 -1.90
C ALA A 121 9.32 -9.82 -2.95
N PHE A 122 10.46 -10.08 -3.60
CA PHE A 122 10.57 -11.16 -4.57
C PHE A 122 10.31 -12.55 -3.95
N VAL A 123 10.90 -12.86 -2.81
CA VAL A 123 10.67 -14.12 -2.08
C VAL A 123 9.19 -14.24 -1.68
N LEU A 124 8.59 -13.15 -1.19
CA LEU A 124 7.17 -13.11 -0.86
C LEU A 124 6.29 -13.37 -2.09
N LEU A 125 6.67 -12.84 -3.26
CA LEU A 125 5.94 -13.05 -4.51
C LEU A 125 5.95 -14.54 -4.89
N VAL A 126 7.13 -15.17 -4.84
CA VAL A 126 7.27 -16.60 -5.12
C VAL A 126 6.45 -17.43 -4.12
N ALA A 127 6.56 -17.13 -2.82
CA ALA A 127 5.78 -17.80 -1.79
C ALA A 127 4.27 -17.61 -2.01
N TYR A 128 3.83 -16.39 -2.36
CA TYR A 128 2.45 -16.09 -2.70
C TYR A 128 1.97 -16.93 -3.90
N LEU A 129 2.73 -16.97 -5.00
CA LEU A 129 2.36 -17.75 -6.18
C LEU A 129 2.28 -19.24 -5.88
N PHE A 130 3.18 -19.76 -5.04
CA PHE A 130 3.18 -21.15 -4.61
C PHE A 130 1.97 -21.48 -3.73
N VAL A 131 1.72 -20.71 -2.66
CA VAL A 131 0.61 -20.96 -1.73
C VAL A 131 -0.76 -20.70 -2.37
N ALA A 132 -0.84 -19.76 -3.32
CA ALA A 132 -2.07 -19.47 -4.05
C ALA A 132 -2.57 -20.65 -4.91
N GLN A 133 -1.72 -21.66 -5.17
CA GLN A 133 -2.14 -22.91 -5.83
C GLN A 133 -2.93 -23.83 -4.89
N TRP A 134 -2.74 -23.71 -3.58
CA TRP A 134 -3.31 -24.60 -2.56
C TRP A 134 -4.51 -23.97 -1.86
N ILE A 135 -4.37 -22.68 -1.49
CA ILE A 135 -5.33 -21.97 -0.64
C ILE A 135 -5.75 -20.66 -1.29
N ARG A 136 -7.03 -20.30 -1.12
CA ARG A 136 -7.57 -19.02 -1.57
C ARG A 136 -7.08 -17.88 -0.67
N ILE A 137 -5.97 -17.23 -1.06
CA ILE A 137 -5.34 -16.13 -0.30
C ILE A 137 -6.31 -14.98 0.01
N THR A 138 -7.29 -14.73 -0.87
CA THR A 138 -8.31 -13.68 -0.65
C THR A 138 -9.04 -13.85 0.69
N THR A 139 -9.30 -15.09 1.12
CA THR A 139 -9.95 -15.35 2.41
C THR A 139 -9.06 -14.91 3.57
N LEU A 140 -7.76 -15.20 3.50
CA LEU A 140 -6.79 -14.79 4.51
C LEU A 140 -6.62 -13.27 4.55
N THR A 141 -6.49 -12.63 3.39
CA THR A 141 -6.38 -11.17 3.29
C THR A 141 -7.57 -10.47 3.95
N VAL A 142 -8.78 -10.89 3.63
CA VAL A 142 -10.00 -10.29 4.20
C VAL A 142 -10.10 -10.57 5.71
N ALA A 143 -9.77 -11.79 6.16
CA ALA A 143 -9.76 -12.13 7.58
C ALA A 143 -8.80 -11.23 8.37
N VAL A 144 -7.58 -11.01 7.86
CA VAL A 144 -6.60 -10.12 8.49
C VAL A 144 -7.07 -8.66 8.50
N LEU A 145 -7.67 -8.17 7.40
CA LEU A 145 -8.23 -6.81 7.36
C LEU A 145 -9.33 -6.61 8.39
N VAL A 146 -10.26 -7.56 8.50
CA VAL A 146 -11.35 -7.51 9.47
C VAL A 146 -10.78 -7.59 10.89
N TRP A 147 -9.85 -8.52 11.14
CA TRP A 147 -9.17 -8.65 12.43
C TRP A 147 -8.47 -7.35 12.86
N LEU A 148 -7.73 -6.71 11.95
CA LEU A 148 -7.06 -5.43 12.23
C LEU A 148 -8.10 -4.35 12.57
N ASN A 149 -9.14 -4.17 11.75
CA ASN A 149 -10.19 -3.18 12.01
C ASN A 149 -10.90 -3.40 13.36
N VAL A 150 -11.21 -4.66 13.70
CA VAL A 150 -11.84 -5.00 15.00
C VAL A 150 -10.87 -4.75 16.15
N SER A 151 -9.59 -5.12 16.01
CA SER A 151 -8.57 -4.90 17.04
C SER A 151 -8.38 -3.41 17.36
N LEU A 152 -8.37 -2.56 16.32
CA LEU A 152 -8.32 -1.10 16.49
C LEU A 152 -9.57 -0.53 17.16
N LEU A 153 -10.75 -1.12 16.94
CA LEU A 153 -12.01 -0.67 17.55
C LEU A 153 -12.16 -1.13 19.02
N VAL A 154 -11.67 -2.32 19.34
CA VAL A 154 -11.83 -2.95 20.66
C VAL A 154 -10.72 -2.56 21.64
N LEU A 155 -9.50 -2.28 21.15
CA LEU A 155 -8.38 -1.86 21.98
C LEU A 155 -8.00 -0.40 21.69
N PRO A 156 -8.63 0.59 22.36
CA PRO A 156 -8.20 1.97 22.31
C PRO A 156 -6.85 2.09 23.01
N GLY A 157 -5.76 1.85 22.28
CA GLY A 157 -4.41 1.81 22.83
C GLY A 157 -3.41 0.94 22.06
N TRP A 158 -3.85 0.08 21.13
CA TRP A 158 -2.94 -0.53 20.16
C TRP A 158 -2.55 0.54 19.12
N SER A 159 -1.59 1.38 19.48
CA SER A 159 -0.95 2.26 18.51
C SER A 159 -0.18 1.41 17.50
N SER A 160 -0.36 1.70 16.20
CA SER A 160 0.43 1.09 15.14
C SER A 160 1.92 1.18 15.49
N PRO A 161 2.72 0.11 15.26
CA PRO A 161 4.14 0.11 15.59
C PRO A 161 4.92 1.28 14.96
N ALA A 162 4.40 1.87 13.89
CA ALA A 162 4.93 3.11 13.28
C ALA A 162 4.95 4.33 14.21
N ALA A 163 4.10 4.40 15.24
CA ALA A 163 4.13 5.49 16.23
C ALA A 163 5.40 5.45 17.12
N LYS A 164 6.11 4.32 17.19
CA LYS A 164 7.29 4.17 18.06
C LYS A 164 8.56 4.79 17.50
N THR A 165 8.68 4.94 16.18
CA THR A 165 9.93 5.40 15.56
C THR A 165 10.07 6.93 15.55
N VAL A 166 8.97 7.67 15.56
CA VAL A 166 8.99 9.15 15.45
C VAL A 166 9.20 9.86 16.80
N ALA A 167 8.93 9.18 17.92
CA ALA A 167 9.06 9.77 19.26
C ALA A 167 10.50 9.91 19.76
N SER A 168 11.50 9.38 19.04
CA SER A 168 12.90 9.36 19.50
C SER A 168 13.78 10.48 18.93
N THR A 169 13.28 11.32 18.01
CA THR A 169 14.04 12.41 17.38
C THR A 169 13.48 13.79 17.69
N SER A 170 12.89 13.96 18.87
CA SER A 170 12.74 15.29 19.49
C SER A 170 13.62 15.34 20.74
N ALA A 171 14.94 15.21 20.55
CA ALA A 171 15.85 15.78 21.54
C ALA A 171 15.65 17.30 21.48
N PRO A 172 15.36 18.00 22.60
CA PRO A 172 15.26 19.44 22.56
C PRO A 172 16.64 19.97 22.19
N VAL A 173 16.74 20.66 21.06
CA VAL A 173 17.90 21.49 20.74
C VAL A 173 17.98 22.54 21.84
N SER A 174 18.86 22.32 22.81
CA SER A 174 19.22 23.32 23.80
C SER A 174 19.74 24.54 23.06
N GLN A 175 19.01 25.64 23.16
CA GLN A 175 19.41 26.94 22.65
C GLN A 175 20.82 27.29 23.16
N PRO A 176 21.71 27.85 22.33
CA PRO A 176 22.99 28.33 22.83
C PRO A 176 22.71 29.54 23.72
N VAL A 177 22.95 29.38 25.02
CA VAL A 177 22.90 30.46 26.02
C VAL A 177 23.92 31.52 25.62
N ALA A 178 23.44 32.76 25.47
CA ALA A 178 24.24 33.94 25.20
C ALA A 178 25.36 34.09 26.24
N GLN A 179 26.58 34.26 25.73
CA GLN A 179 27.79 34.51 26.51
C GLN A 179 27.74 35.93 27.08
N PRO A 180 27.87 36.15 28.41
CA PRO A 180 27.96 37.49 28.95
C PRO A 180 29.39 38.03 28.75
N SER A 181 29.51 39.22 28.18
CA SER A 181 30.75 39.98 28.06
C SER A 181 31.40 40.21 29.43
N PRO A 182 32.72 39.99 29.60
CA PRO A 182 33.43 40.51 30.76
C PRO A 182 33.76 41.99 30.55
N ARG A 183 33.68 42.73 31.65
CA ARG A 183 33.91 44.17 31.86
C ARG A 183 34.99 44.82 31.01
#